data_AF-A0A957QZC2-F1
#
_entry.id   AF-A0A957QZC2-F1
#
_cell.length_a   1.000
_cell.length_b   1.000
_cell.length_c   1.000
_cell.angle_alpha   90.00
_cell.angle_beta   90.00
_cell.angle_gamma   90.00
#
_symmetry.space_group_name_H-M   'P 1'
#
loop_
_entity.id
_entity.type
_entity.pdbx_description
1 polymer ?
#
loop_
_entity_poly.entity_id
_entity_poly.type
_entity_poly.pdbx_seq_one_letter_code
_entity_poly.pdbx_strand_id
1 'polypeptide(L)'
;MPSALFESVLLLDGVDDLAMVPHEPLLNLGDDESFTVEFWFYVANGAPFPSQLDTLVCQLEAFCLTVLRQSSPADRVQFSLWVNETTFQTYFYHVWLVPGWHYIAATYNHIDQSLQLYVAGQRQIAETLPAPIHISDQPLFVGNGFPPALEMLRLSD
;
A
#
# COMPACT_ATOMS: atom_id res chain seq x y z
N MET A 1 -4.64 2.21 22.20
CA MET A 1 -3.74 2.83 21.21
C MET A 1 -2.41 2.11 21.27
N PRO A 2 -1.86 1.63 20.15
CA PRO A 2 -0.48 1.15 20.15
C PRO A 2 0.45 2.28 20.60
N SER A 3 1.52 1.95 21.31
CA SER A 3 2.63 2.90 21.47
C SER A 3 3.25 3.14 20.09
N ALA A 4 3.53 4.40 19.79
CA ALA A 4 4.30 4.78 18.61
C ALA A 4 5.60 3.97 18.55
N LEU A 5 6.00 3.51 17.35
CA LEU A 5 7.37 3.01 17.16
C LEU A 5 8.37 4.17 17.12
N PHE A 6 7.89 5.35 16.70
CA PHE A 6 8.68 6.58 16.55
C PHE A 6 8.06 7.72 17.37
N GLU A 7 7.61 8.81 16.73
CA GLU A 7 7.15 10.04 17.42
C GLU A 7 5.67 10.39 17.20
N SER A 8 5.08 10.05 16.04
CA SER A 8 3.70 10.42 15.69
C SER A 8 2.99 9.33 14.88
N VAL A 9 1.80 8.96 15.34
CA VAL A 9 0.91 7.98 14.70
C VAL A 9 -0.23 8.71 13.99
N LEU A 10 -0.49 8.38 12.72
CA LEU A 10 -1.77 8.71 12.10
C LEU A 10 -2.78 7.65 12.54
N LEU A 11 -3.79 8.09 13.30
CA LEU A 11 -4.87 7.23 13.78
C LEU A 11 -6.03 7.32 12.80
N LEU A 12 -6.48 6.16 12.33
CA LEU A 12 -7.63 6.03 11.47
C LEU A 12 -8.60 5.11 12.20
N ASP A 13 -9.81 5.57 12.51
CA ASP A 13 -10.77 4.81 13.28
C ASP A 13 -11.35 3.59 12.53
N GLY A 14 -11.05 3.50 11.23
CA GLY A 14 -11.44 2.40 10.36
C GLY A 14 -12.90 2.44 9.91
N VAL A 15 -13.60 3.56 10.11
CA VAL A 15 -15.00 3.76 9.70
C VAL A 15 -15.07 4.66 8.46
N ASP A 16 -14.56 5.88 8.54
CA ASP A 16 -14.53 6.85 7.43
C ASP A 16 -13.25 7.70 7.41
N ASP A 17 -12.33 7.46 8.36
CA ASP A 17 -11.06 8.16 8.41
C ASP A 17 -10.14 7.78 7.25
N LEU A 18 -9.82 8.78 6.44
CA LEU A 18 -8.73 8.76 5.48
C LEU A 18 -8.01 10.09 5.51
N ALA A 19 -6.71 10.05 5.23
CA ALA A 19 -5.98 11.25 4.84
C ALA A 19 -5.98 11.33 3.31
N MET A 20 -6.36 12.48 2.77
CA MET A 20 -6.37 12.72 1.33
C MET A 20 -5.45 13.88 1.01
N VAL A 21 -4.61 13.68 0.00
CA VAL A 21 -3.89 14.74 -0.68
C VAL A 21 -4.56 14.92 -2.04
N PRO A 22 -5.13 16.10 -2.36
CA PRO A 22 -5.60 16.40 -3.71
C PRO A 22 -4.50 16.12 -4.75
N HIS A 23 -4.87 15.98 -6.01
CA HIS A 23 -3.88 15.82 -7.06
C HIS A 23 -2.77 16.88 -6.96
N GLU A 24 -1.53 16.39 -6.97
CA GLU A 24 -0.32 17.19 -6.89
C GLU A 24 0.69 16.57 -7.88
N PRO A 25 1.19 17.32 -8.88
CA PRO A 25 2.10 16.77 -9.90
C PRO A 25 3.40 16.17 -9.34
N LEU A 26 3.86 16.61 -8.16
CA LEU A 26 5.00 16.00 -7.47
C LEU A 26 4.73 14.56 -6.96
N LEU A 27 3.49 14.08 -7.05
CA LEU A 27 3.09 12.72 -6.73
C LEU A 27 2.77 11.88 -7.98
N ASN A 28 3.15 12.36 -9.18
CA ASN A 28 3.05 11.59 -10.43
C ASN A 28 4.19 10.55 -10.53
N LEU A 29 4.24 9.65 -9.56
CA LEU A 29 5.32 8.68 -9.42
C LEU A 29 5.35 7.69 -10.59
N GLY A 30 6.53 7.45 -11.15
CA GLY A 30 6.75 6.36 -12.10
C GLY A 30 6.77 6.74 -13.59
N ASP A 31 6.63 8.02 -13.95
CA ASP A 31 6.64 8.47 -15.36
C ASP A 31 8.05 8.35 -15.97
N ASP A 32 9.02 9.03 -15.36
CA ASP A 32 10.43 9.04 -15.73
C ASP A 32 11.37 8.67 -14.57
N GLU A 33 10.81 8.21 -13.46
CA GLU A 33 11.53 7.89 -12.24
C GLU A 33 11.06 6.58 -11.61
N SER A 34 11.96 5.96 -10.86
CA SER A 34 11.64 4.79 -10.06
C SER A 34 11.12 5.26 -8.71
N PHE A 35 10.22 4.53 -8.06
CA PHE A 35 9.72 4.94 -6.76
C PHE A 35 9.66 3.79 -5.77
N THR A 36 9.65 4.16 -4.49
CA THR A 36 9.39 3.28 -3.36
C THR A 36 8.29 3.87 -2.48
N VAL A 37 7.39 3.00 -2.05
CA VAL A 37 6.39 3.28 -1.02
C VAL A 37 6.64 2.37 0.16
N GLU A 38 6.89 2.93 1.33
CA GLU A 38 7.17 2.17 2.56
C GLU A 38 6.43 2.76 3.76
N PHE A 39 5.99 1.91 4.68
CA PHE A 39 5.40 2.33 5.95
C PHE A 39 5.24 1.19 6.95
N TRP A 40 4.95 1.58 8.18
CA TRP A 40 4.47 0.69 9.23
C TRP A 40 2.95 0.82 9.39
N PHE A 41 2.28 -0.31 9.56
CA PHE A 41 0.87 -0.35 9.89
C PHE A 41 0.62 -1.28 11.09
N TYR A 42 -0.37 -0.94 11.89
CA TYR A 42 -0.70 -1.71 13.09
C TYR A 42 -1.91 -2.61 12.87
N VAL A 43 -1.80 -3.86 13.26
CA VAL A 43 -2.94 -4.79 13.36
C VAL A 43 -3.37 -4.90 14.81
N ALA A 44 -4.59 -4.45 15.11
CA ALA A 44 -5.19 -4.57 16.44
C ALA A 44 -5.42 -6.03 16.85
N ASN A 45 -5.37 -6.26 18.16
CA ASN A 45 -5.80 -7.53 18.74
C ASN A 45 -7.30 -7.73 18.47
N GLY A 46 -7.68 -8.92 17.99
CA GLY A 46 -9.06 -9.21 17.61
C GLY A 46 -9.56 -8.47 16.37
N ALA A 47 -8.66 -7.90 15.55
CA ALA A 47 -9.01 -7.27 14.29
C ALA A 47 -9.88 -8.20 13.43
N PRO A 48 -11.03 -7.72 12.91
CA PRO A 48 -11.96 -8.56 12.17
C PRO A 48 -11.33 -9.08 10.86
N PHE A 49 -11.94 -10.12 10.30
CA PHE A 49 -11.66 -10.61 8.95
C PHE A 49 -12.81 -10.22 8.02
N PRO A 50 -12.95 -8.93 7.66
CA PRO A 50 -14.08 -8.46 6.89
C PRO A 50 -14.17 -9.06 5.48
N SER A 51 -13.11 -9.73 5.00
CA SER A 51 -12.97 -10.19 3.61
C SER A 51 -13.10 -9.05 2.58
N GLN A 52 -12.82 -7.81 3.01
CA GLN A 52 -12.76 -6.61 2.18
C GLN A 52 -11.30 -6.18 1.98
N LEU A 53 -11.03 -5.53 0.85
CA LEU A 53 -9.75 -4.86 0.62
C LEU A 53 -9.71 -3.55 1.38
N ASP A 54 -8.78 -3.47 2.31
CA ASP A 54 -8.44 -2.26 3.04
C ASP A 54 -7.31 -1.53 2.33
N THR A 55 -7.48 -0.22 2.17
CA THR A 55 -6.48 0.64 1.55
C THR A 55 -5.49 1.11 2.58
N LEU A 56 -4.21 0.89 2.31
CA LEU A 56 -3.14 1.48 3.09
C LEU A 56 -2.71 2.81 2.46
N VAL A 57 -2.44 2.79 1.16
CA VAL A 57 -2.16 3.96 0.34
C VAL A 57 -2.58 3.69 -1.10
N CYS A 58 -3.20 4.65 -1.76
CA CYS A 58 -3.71 4.48 -3.12
C CYS A 58 -3.84 5.83 -3.83
N GLN A 59 -3.23 5.92 -5.01
CA GLN A 59 -3.53 6.94 -5.99
C GLN A 59 -4.35 6.25 -7.07
N LEU A 60 -5.64 6.59 -7.13
CA LEU A 60 -6.58 5.93 -8.04
C LEU A 60 -6.05 6.01 -9.47
N GLU A 61 -6.22 4.95 -10.25
CA GLU A 61 -5.75 4.87 -11.63
C GLU A 61 -4.22 4.95 -11.81
N ALA A 62 -3.41 4.90 -10.73
CA ALA A 62 -1.95 4.80 -10.81
C ALA A 62 -1.44 3.58 -10.04
N PHE A 63 -1.51 3.60 -8.71
CA PHE A 63 -1.10 2.46 -7.88
C PHE A 63 -1.84 2.41 -6.54
N CYS A 64 -1.98 1.21 -5.98
CA CYS A 64 -2.53 1.02 -4.65
C CYS A 64 -1.80 -0.11 -3.91
N LEU A 65 -1.46 0.14 -2.64
CA LEU A 65 -1.02 -0.88 -1.70
C LEU A 65 -2.18 -1.17 -0.74
N THR A 66 -2.64 -2.41 -0.75
CA THR A 66 -3.85 -2.84 -0.02
C THR A 66 -3.59 -4.10 0.78
N VAL A 67 -4.42 -4.31 1.81
CA VAL A 67 -4.45 -5.54 2.59
C VAL A 67 -5.85 -6.14 2.56
N LEU A 68 -5.92 -7.47 2.44
CA LEU A 68 -7.16 -8.23 2.61
C LEU A 68 -6.97 -9.15 3.81
N ARG A 69 -7.71 -8.87 4.89
CA ARG A 69 -7.74 -9.69 6.09
C ARG A 69 -8.68 -10.89 5.92
N GLN A 70 -8.16 -12.11 6.04
CA GLN A 70 -8.94 -13.34 5.87
C GLN A 70 -8.42 -14.51 6.71
N SER A 71 -9.31 -15.42 7.10
CA SER A 71 -8.98 -16.56 7.97
C SER A 71 -8.50 -17.81 7.21
N SER A 72 -8.75 -17.90 5.91
CA SER A 72 -8.24 -18.96 5.02
C SER A 72 -8.32 -18.49 3.57
N PRO A 73 -7.24 -18.60 2.75
CA PRO A 73 -5.95 -19.21 3.06
C PRO A 73 -5.10 -18.44 4.09
N ALA A 74 -4.66 -17.21 3.83
CA ALA A 74 -4.03 -16.31 4.81
C ALA A 74 -4.24 -14.86 4.33
N ASP A 75 -3.97 -13.85 5.14
CA ASP A 75 -4.11 -12.44 4.71
C ASP A 75 -3.31 -12.17 3.43
N ARG A 76 -3.75 -11.22 2.62
CA ARG A 76 -3.03 -10.80 1.40
C ARG A 76 -2.55 -9.38 1.57
N VAL A 77 -1.26 -9.15 1.33
CA VAL A 77 -0.73 -7.83 1.00
C VAL A 77 -0.66 -7.75 -0.52
N GLN A 78 -1.21 -6.70 -1.12
CA GLN A 78 -1.31 -6.56 -2.57
C GLN A 78 -0.78 -5.22 -3.03
N PHE A 79 0.01 -5.25 -4.10
CA PHE A 79 0.44 -4.08 -4.82
C PHE A 79 -0.18 -4.12 -6.22
N SER A 80 -1.02 -3.13 -6.49
CA SER A 80 -1.70 -2.95 -7.76
C SER A 80 -1.13 -1.74 -8.48
N LEU A 81 -0.85 -1.87 -9.77
CA LEU A 81 -0.42 -0.77 -10.62
C LEU A 81 -1.23 -0.76 -11.92
N TRP A 82 -1.69 0.42 -12.30
CA TRP A 82 -2.43 0.65 -13.52
C TRP A 82 -1.44 0.83 -14.67
N VAL A 83 -1.78 0.27 -15.83
CA VAL A 83 -1.04 0.47 -17.10
C VAL A 83 -1.83 1.34 -18.07
N ASN A 84 -3.08 1.63 -17.73
CA ASN A 84 -3.93 2.68 -18.30
C ASN A 84 -5.08 2.96 -17.31
N GLU A 85 -5.95 3.93 -17.62
CA GLU A 85 -7.12 4.33 -16.80
C GLU A 85 -8.01 3.16 -16.31
N THR A 86 -8.07 2.05 -17.05
CA THR A 86 -9.01 0.94 -16.78
C THR A 86 -8.35 -0.42 -16.50
N THR A 87 -7.08 -0.59 -16.86
CA THR A 87 -6.36 -1.86 -16.74
C THR A 87 -5.27 -1.74 -15.69
N PHE A 88 -5.29 -2.65 -14.72
CA PHE A 88 -4.25 -2.77 -13.71
C PHE A 88 -3.77 -4.22 -13.57
N GLN A 89 -2.56 -4.36 -13.05
CA GLN A 89 -1.99 -5.63 -12.61
C GLN A 89 -1.97 -5.63 -11.08
N THR A 90 -2.31 -6.76 -10.47
CA THR A 90 -2.25 -6.93 -9.01
C THR A 90 -1.34 -8.09 -8.68
N TYR A 91 -0.34 -7.82 -7.86
CA TYR A 91 0.58 -8.82 -7.35
C TYR A 91 0.41 -8.90 -5.84
N PHE A 92 0.38 -10.10 -5.29
CA PHE A 92 0.08 -10.29 -3.88
C PHE A 92 0.88 -11.41 -3.25
N TYR A 93 1.07 -11.29 -1.94
CA TYR A 93 1.70 -12.30 -1.10
C TYR A 93 0.78 -12.68 0.05
N HIS A 94 0.73 -13.97 0.37
CA HIS A 94 0.00 -14.49 1.51
C HIS A 94 0.84 -14.43 2.78
N VAL A 95 0.33 -13.77 3.82
CA VAL A 95 1.01 -13.59 5.09
C VAL A 95 0.02 -13.70 6.24
N TRP A 96 0.47 -14.20 7.39
CA TRP A 96 -0.31 -14.16 8.63
C TRP A 96 0.02 -12.89 9.40
N LEU A 97 -0.83 -11.87 9.31
CA LEU A 97 -0.63 -10.64 10.05
C LEU A 97 -1.13 -10.83 11.49
N VAL A 98 -0.19 -11.06 12.41
CA VAL A 98 -0.48 -11.16 13.85
C VAL A 98 -0.75 -9.78 14.47
N PRO A 99 -1.39 -9.66 15.64
CA PRO A 99 -1.51 -8.37 16.32
C PRO A 99 -0.14 -7.72 16.55
N GLY A 100 -0.01 -6.45 16.20
CA GLY A 100 1.27 -5.74 16.28
C GLY A 100 1.57 -4.87 15.06
N TRP A 101 2.74 -4.26 15.08
CA TRP A 101 3.26 -3.45 13.98
C TRP A 101 3.87 -4.35 12.89
N HIS A 102 3.57 -4.01 11.63
CA HIS A 102 4.10 -4.66 10.45
C HIS A 102 4.71 -3.63 9.52
N TYR A 103 5.85 -3.99 8.93
CA TYR A 103 6.53 -3.18 7.94
C TYR A 103 6.32 -3.76 6.54
N ILE A 104 5.94 -2.90 5.60
CA ILE A 104 5.86 -3.25 4.18
C ILE A 104 6.51 -2.16 3.34
N ALA A 105 7.06 -2.61 2.20
CA ALA A 105 7.54 -1.71 1.17
C ALA A 105 7.22 -2.28 -0.21
N ALA A 106 6.93 -1.40 -1.16
CA ALA A 106 6.74 -1.73 -2.55
C ALA A 106 7.58 -0.80 -3.42
N THR A 107 8.25 -1.35 -4.43
CA THR A 107 9.11 -0.59 -5.33
C THR A 107 8.67 -0.77 -6.77
N TYR A 108 8.84 0.25 -7.59
CA TYR A 108 8.72 0.21 -9.04
C TYR A 108 9.97 0.80 -9.68
N ASN A 109 10.46 0.17 -10.75
CA ASN A 109 11.58 0.64 -11.54
C ASN A 109 11.11 0.98 -12.97
N HIS A 110 11.20 2.26 -13.36
CA HIS A 110 10.72 2.72 -14.67
C HIS A 110 11.55 2.17 -15.86
N ILE A 111 12.82 1.82 -15.63
CA ILE A 111 13.73 1.39 -16.71
C ILE A 111 13.33 0.01 -17.24
N ASP A 112 13.14 -0.94 -16.33
CA ASP A 112 12.85 -2.34 -16.65
C ASP A 112 11.41 -2.75 -16.32
N GLN A 113 10.59 -1.80 -15.84
CA GLN A 113 9.20 -1.98 -15.43
C GLN A 113 9.05 -3.04 -14.32
N SER A 114 10.12 -3.28 -13.56
CA SER A 114 10.08 -4.25 -12.46
C SER A 114 9.40 -3.69 -11.23
N LEU A 115 8.65 -4.54 -10.55
CA LEU A 115 8.01 -4.26 -9.27
C LEU A 115 8.44 -5.29 -8.23
N GLN A 116 8.59 -4.84 -6.98
CA GLN A 116 8.95 -5.71 -5.87
C GLN A 116 8.08 -5.39 -4.66
N LEU A 117 7.65 -6.43 -3.95
CA LEU A 117 6.92 -6.31 -2.68
C LEU A 117 7.76 -6.92 -1.56
N TYR A 118 7.92 -6.18 -0.48
CA TYR A 118 8.66 -6.56 0.71
C TYR A 118 7.72 -6.60 1.91
N VAL A 119 7.83 -7.67 2.69
CA VAL A 119 7.12 -7.83 3.97
C VAL A 119 8.15 -8.13 5.04
N ALA A 120 8.13 -7.36 6.13
CA ALA A 120 9.13 -7.41 7.20
C ALA A 120 10.59 -7.30 6.66
N GLY A 121 10.79 -6.48 5.62
CA GLY A 121 12.09 -6.25 4.98
C GLY A 121 12.59 -7.39 4.09
N GLN A 122 11.82 -8.46 3.93
CA GLN A 122 12.15 -9.57 3.03
C GLN A 122 11.38 -9.45 1.72
N ARG A 123 12.06 -9.61 0.59
CA ARG A 123 11.42 -9.58 -0.75
C ARG A 123 10.56 -10.82 -0.95
N GLN A 124 9.28 -10.60 -1.21
CA GLN A 124 8.28 -11.66 -1.42
C GLN A 124 7.87 -11.80 -2.88
N ILE A 125 7.78 -10.68 -3.61
CA ILE A 125 7.39 -10.62 -5.02
C ILE A 125 8.47 -9.90 -5.81
N ALA A 126 8.70 -10.37 -7.04
CA ALA A 126 9.52 -9.72 -8.04
C ALA A 126 8.92 -10.03 -9.41
N GLU A 127 8.29 -9.04 -10.03
CA GLU A 127 7.52 -9.20 -11.27
C GLU A 127 7.81 -8.03 -12.21
N THR A 128 7.34 -8.12 -13.45
CA THR A 128 7.48 -7.06 -14.45
C THR A 128 6.11 -6.68 -14.97
N LEU A 129 5.82 -5.37 -15.05
CA LEU A 129 4.61 -4.89 -15.69
C LEU A 129 4.67 -5.11 -17.20
N PRO A 130 3.53 -5.36 -17.86
CA PRO A 130 3.48 -5.54 -19.32
C PRO A 130 3.65 -4.23 -20.10
N ALA A 131 3.60 -3.09 -19.41
CA ALA A 131 3.75 -1.73 -19.95
C ALA A 131 4.15 -0.77 -18.81
N PRO A 132 4.61 0.46 -19.11
CA PRO A 132 4.81 1.50 -18.12
C PRO A 132 3.56 1.74 -17.26
N ILE A 133 3.77 2.23 -16.04
CA ILE A 133 2.69 2.63 -15.15
C ILE A 133 1.92 3.81 -15.75
N HIS A 134 0.61 3.84 -15.51
CA HIS A 134 -0.24 4.96 -15.85
C HIS A 134 -0.09 6.09 -14.82
N ILE A 135 0.07 7.32 -15.31
CA ILE A 135 0.10 8.52 -14.48
C ILE A 135 -1.31 9.05 -14.31
N SER A 136 -1.68 9.35 -13.08
CA SER A 136 -3.05 9.68 -12.72
C SER A 136 -3.16 11.08 -12.12
N ASP A 137 -4.14 11.82 -12.60
CA ASP A 137 -4.55 13.11 -12.03
C ASP A 137 -5.53 12.96 -10.86
N GLN A 138 -5.66 11.75 -10.30
CA GLN A 138 -6.52 11.49 -9.13
C GLN A 138 -5.80 11.80 -7.81
N PRO A 139 -6.55 12.04 -6.72
CA PRO A 139 -5.98 12.24 -5.40
C PRO A 139 -5.24 11.00 -4.88
N LEU A 140 -4.30 11.23 -3.96
CA LEU A 140 -3.67 10.19 -3.15
C LEU A 140 -4.44 10.07 -1.82
N PHE A 141 -4.84 8.85 -1.48
CA PHE A 141 -5.49 8.51 -0.23
C PHE A 141 -4.59 7.62 0.61
N VAL A 142 -4.57 7.87 1.91
CA VAL A 142 -3.86 7.07 2.92
C VAL A 142 -4.89 6.63 3.94
N GLY A 143 -5.01 5.32 4.11
CA GLY A 143 -6.17 4.75 4.77
C GLY A 143 -7.40 4.77 3.88
N ASN A 144 -8.30 3.82 4.16
CA ASN A 144 -9.71 3.73 3.77
C ASN A 144 -10.08 2.24 3.97
N GLY A 145 -10.73 1.94 5.10
CA GLY A 145 -10.76 0.60 5.69
C GLY A 145 -9.70 0.41 6.79
N PHE A 146 -9.47 -0.83 7.22
CA PHE A 146 -8.51 -1.19 8.29
C PHE A 146 -7.04 -0.93 7.85
N PRO A 147 -6.28 -0.05 8.54
CA PRO A 147 -5.83 -0.33 9.90
C PRO A 147 -6.01 0.84 10.89
N PRO A 148 -6.09 0.55 12.20
CA PRO A 148 -6.31 1.54 13.27
C PRO A 148 -5.21 2.60 13.42
N ALA A 149 -4.05 2.35 12.82
CA ALA A 149 -2.89 3.22 12.92
C ALA A 149 -1.88 2.97 11.79
N LEU A 150 -1.32 4.05 11.26
CA LEU A 150 -0.23 4.10 10.30
C LEU A 150 0.91 4.95 10.86
N GLU A 151 2.15 4.55 10.58
CA GLU A 151 3.36 5.31 10.91
C GLU A 151 4.36 5.31 9.77
N MET A 152 5.08 6.43 9.65
CA MET A 152 6.18 6.62 8.70
C MET A 152 5.83 6.26 7.25
N LEU A 153 4.69 6.75 6.75
CA LEU A 153 4.47 6.73 5.31
C LEU A 153 5.52 7.59 4.62
N ARG A 154 6.29 6.93 3.75
CA ARG A 154 7.28 7.56 2.91
C ARG A 154 7.08 7.14 1.47
N LEU A 155 7.03 8.15 0.61
CA LEU A 155 7.21 8.03 -0.83
C LEU A 155 8.60 8.56 -1.14
N SER A 156 9.39 7.83 -1.90
CA SER A 156 10.71 8.25 -2.34
C SER A 156 10.97 7.87 -3.79
N ASP A 157 11.50 8.83 -4.52
CA ASP A 157 11.96 8.85 -5.91
C ASP A 157 13.49 8.76 -6.00
#